data_AF-A0AAD3CE99-F1
#
_entry.id   AF-A0AAD3CE99-F1
#
_cell.length_a   1.000
_cell.length_b   1.000
_cell.length_c   1.000
_cell.angle_alpha   90.00
_cell.angle_beta   90.00
_cell.angle_gamma   90.00
#
_symmetry.space_group_name_H-M   'P 1'
#
loop_
_entity.id
_entity.type
_entity.pdbx_description
1 polymer ?
#
loop_
_entity_poly.entity_id
_entity_poly.type
_entity_poly.pdbx_seq_one_letter_code
_entity_poly.pdbx_strand_id
1 'polypeptide(L)'
;MYNFEQRYCHVRTYRKCAVGLVEGGPSTNIWMNGHKLSEELFPKDRLLKSLSVSIQDAEASKPDDHKHILNALVGRKGFFMKFKPRKHHQKYIDLNNAVRGVFASTYRGIQIAYDDGKKGNWNATLHAMKHSVTKYMELTYLNDFKADVVADIFHYLPIALEQLGIDGCPHGKVAMDAFLDWLENTSTNLKELRIYRTCIGEEFGGKECSERLARFLARKDCKIEHICLQNTDLVGSRNVHTWIECLEKNQSLKRKLHVVSFEGMGWHVKNVGVSELPNTSIDVPADGVKGKIYWDGKTFPDATLPIEQEKALEKTLSKNAGGFNVFRTHC
;
A
#
# COMPACT_ATOMS: atom_id res chain seq x y z
N MET A 1 -46.38 -13.52 9.77
CA MET A 1 -45.79 -13.57 11.12
C MET A 1 -44.88 -14.79 11.21
N TYR A 2 -43.57 -14.60 11.09
CA TYR A 2 -42.58 -15.56 11.56
C TYR A 2 -41.56 -14.76 12.36
N ASN A 3 -41.65 -14.86 13.68
CA ASN A 3 -40.69 -14.31 14.62
C ASN A 3 -39.39 -15.10 14.49
N PHE A 4 -38.37 -14.48 13.90
CA PHE A 4 -37.00 -14.96 14.03
C PHE A 4 -36.45 -14.39 15.35
N GLU A 5 -36.41 -15.22 16.38
CA GLU A 5 -35.63 -14.94 17.60
C GLU A 5 -34.17 -14.71 17.20
N GLN A 6 -33.72 -13.45 17.29
CA GLN A 6 -32.31 -13.12 17.40
C GLN A 6 -31.77 -13.68 18.71
N ARG A 7 -31.24 -14.90 18.67
CA ARG A 7 -30.34 -15.37 19.74
C ARG A 7 -28.98 -14.76 19.52
N TYR A 8 -28.78 -13.65 20.23
CA TYR A 8 -27.48 -13.13 20.61
C TYR A 8 -26.56 -14.28 21.03
N CYS A 9 -25.59 -14.61 20.18
CA CYS A 9 -24.48 -15.44 20.59
C CYS A 9 -23.63 -14.61 21.53
N HIS A 10 -23.81 -14.86 22.82
CA HIS A 10 -22.96 -14.35 23.89
C HIS A 10 -21.49 -14.46 23.52
N VAL A 11 -20.80 -13.33 23.72
CA VAL A 11 -19.36 -13.19 23.85
C VAL A 11 -18.84 -14.26 24.82
N ARG A 12 -18.42 -15.41 24.28
CA ARG A 12 -17.51 -16.32 24.96
C ARG A 12 -16.17 -16.20 24.26
N THR A 13 -15.22 -15.63 24.98
CA THR A 13 -13.77 -15.63 24.74
C THR A 13 -13.28 -17.05 24.43
N TYR A 14 -13.42 -17.50 23.20
CA TYR A 14 -12.64 -18.61 22.69
C TYR A 14 -11.32 -18.04 22.19
N ARG A 15 -10.31 -18.08 23.08
CA ARG A 15 -8.89 -18.11 22.70
C ARG A 15 -8.68 -19.32 21.80
N LYS A 16 -8.97 -19.19 20.50
CA LYS A 16 -8.33 -20.05 19.51
C LYS A 16 -6.95 -19.45 19.26
N CYS A 17 -5.96 -19.97 19.98
CA CYS A 17 -4.54 -19.73 19.78
C CYS A 17 -4.07 -20.34 18.45
N ALA A 18 -4.64 -19.91 17.33
CA ALA A 18 -4.05 -20.17 16.03
C ALA A 18 -2.94 -19.13 15.86
N VAL A 19 -1.69 -19.58 16.00
CA VAL A 19 -0.50 -18.79 15.63
C VAL A 19 -0.31 -19.00 14.13
N GLY A 20 -0.29 -17.92 13.37
CA GLY A 20 -0.16 -17.99 11.92
C GLY A 20 0.07 -16.61 11.33
N LEU A 21 0.60 -16.59 10.11
CA LEU A 21 0.71 -15.37 9.32
C LEU A 21 -0.45 -15.33 8.34
N VAL A 22 -1.02 -14.15 8.16
CA VAL A 22 -2.05 -13.93 7.16
C VAL A 22 -1.38 -13.43 5.89
N GLU A 23 -1.71 -14.04 4.75
CA GLU A 23 -1.23 -13.56 3.44
C GLU A 23 -1.66 -12.11 3.23
N GLY A 24 -0.70 -11.22 2.99
CA GLY A 24 -0.93 -9.79 2.83
C GLY A 24 -0.97 -8.96 4.13
N GLY A 25 -0.79 -9.58 5.30
CA GLY A 25 -1.04 -8.93 6.60
C GLY A 25 -2.53 -8.59 6.78
N PRO A 26 -2.97 -8.08 7.94
CA PRO A 26 -4.39 -7.95 8.20
C PRO A 26 -5.08 -7.01 7.21
N SER A 27 -5.99 -7.58 6.42
CA SER A 27 -7.18 -6.90 5.93
C SER A 27 -7.98 -6.44 7.15
N THR A 28 -7.82 -5.17 7.53
CA THR A 28 -8.55 -4.62 8.67
C THR A 28 -10.03 -4.49 8.31
N ASN A 29 -10.81 -5.49 8.69
CA ASN A 29 -11.95 -5.19 9.55
C ASN A 29 -11.35 -4.49 10.79
N ILE A 30 -11.63 -3.20 10.90
CA ILE A 30 -11.11 -2.25 11.89
C ILE A 30 -11.71 -2.50 13.30
N TRP A 31 -12.40 -3.64 13.49
CA TRP A 31 -13.20 -3.95 14.68
C TRP A 31 -12.78 -5.23 15.40
N MET A 32 -11.74 -5.93 14.93
CA MET A 32 -11.25 -7.15 15.59
C MET A 32 -9.74 -7.11 15.85
N ASN A 33 -9.38 -6.81 17.11
CA ASN A 33 -8.04 -6.94 17.70
C ASN A 33 -7.40 -8.37 17.57
N GLY A 34 -8.05 -9.33 16.93
CA GLY A 34 -7.64 -10.74 16.90
C GLY A 34 -6.44 -11.06 16.01
N HIS A 35 -6.25 -10.35 14.89
CA HIS A 35 -5.16 -10.68 13.94
C HIS A 35 -3.79 -10.18 14.41
N LYS A 36 -3.72 -8.97 14.97
CA LYS A 36 -2.49 -8.44 15.57
C LYS A 36 -1.97 -9.36 16.68
N LEU A 37 -2.87 -9.86 17.53
CA LEU A 37 -2.54 -10.82 18.59
C LEU A 37 -2.01 -12.18 18.07
N SER A 38 -2.48 -12.64 16.91
CA SER A 38 -2.04 -13.91 16.31
C SER A 38 -0.62 -13.82 15.74
N GLU A 39 -0.31 -12.73 15.03
CA GLU A 39 1.02 -12.51 14.42
C GLU A 39 2.08 -12.06 15.45
N GLU A 40 1.68 -11.35 16.50
CA GLU A 40 2.58 -10.99 17.61
C GLU A 40 3.19 -12.24 18.28
N LEU A 41 2.40 -13.30 18.40
CA LEU A 41 2.80 -14.59 18.98
C LEU A 41 3.61 -15.47 18.01
N PHE A 42 3.78 -15.04 16.75
CA PHE A 42 4.57 -15.82 15.79
C PHE A 42 6.05 -15.80 16.18
N PRO A 43 6.74 -16.97 16.24
CA PRO A 43 8.12 -17.02 16.71
C PRO A 43 9.09 -16.22 15.82
N LYS A 44 9.74 -15.20 16.39
CA LYS A 44 10.67 -14.31 15.66
C LYS A 44 11.79 -15.08 14.95
N ASP A 45 12.41 -16.02 15.64
CA ASP A 45 13.51 -16.83 15.10
C ASP A 45 13.08 -17.68 13.89
N ARG A 46 11.82 -18.11 13.86
CA ARG A 46 11.29 -18.88 12.72
C ARG A 46 11.12 -17.99 11.50
N LEU A 47 10.68 -16.75 11.68
CA LEU A 47 10.58 -15.76 10.60
C LEU A 47 11.95 -15.38 10.04
N LEU A 48 12.93 -15.10 10.90
CA LEU A 48 14.28 -14.79 10.44
C LEU A 48 14.93 -16.00 9.74
N LYS A 49 14.76 -17.21 10.29
CA LYS A 49 15.23 -18.44 9.64
C LYS A 49 14.57 -18.68 8.28
N SER A 50 13.31 -18.24 8.10
CA SER A 50 12.60 -18.37 6.82
C SER A 50 13.32 -17.67 5.66
N LEU A 51 14.02 -16.57 5.93
CA LEU A 51 14.79 -15.80 4.93
C LEU A 51 15.96 -16.61 4.34
N SER A 52 16.45 -17.60 5.08
CA SER A 52 17.52 -18.51 4.65
C SER A 52 17.05 -19.81 4.01
N VAL A 53 15.73 -20.04 3.88
CA VAL A 53 15.19 -21.29 3.32
C VAL A 53 15.73 -21.51 1.90
N SER A 54 16.29 -22.70 1.65
CA SER A 54 16.79 -23.13 0.34
C SER A 54 16.19 -24.49 0.03
N ILE A 55 15.39 -24.58 -1.04
CA ILE A 55 14.74 -25.85 -1.43
C ILE A 55 15.77 -26.91 -1.81
N GLN A 56 16.95 -26.50 -2.29
CA GLN A 56 18.02 -27.44 -2.66
C GLN A 56 18.71 -28.08 -1.45
N ASP A 57 18.68 -27.38 -0.31
CA ASP A 57 19.31 -27.81 0.94
C ASP A 57 18.26 -28.37 1.93
N ALA A 58 16.99 -28.43 1.50
CA ALA A 58 15.90 -28.93 2.32
C ALA A 58 15.93 -30.45 2.42
N GLU A 59 15.65 -30.96 3.61
CA GLU A 59 15.50 -32.39 3.83
C GLU A 59 14.05 -32.82 3.58
N ALA A 60 13.88 -33.84 2.74
CA ALA A 60 12.61 -34.53 2.60
C ALA A 60 12.57 -35.73 3.54
N SER A 61 11.39 -36.07 4.06
CA SER A 61 11.20 -37.23 4.93
C SER A 61 11.64 -38.55 4.28
N LYS A 62 11.66 -38.60 2.94
CA LYS A 62 12.27 -39.68 2.16
C LYS A 62 13.33 -39.09 1.22
N PRO A 63 14.57 -39.61 1.20
CA PRO A 63 15.64 -39.06 0.36
C PRO A 63 15.31 -38.99 -1.13
N ASP A 64 14.56 -39.97 -1.65
CA ASP A 64 14.13 -39.99 -3.06
C ASP A 64 13.13 -38.89 -3.40
N ASP A 65 12.30 -38.44 -2.43
CA ASP A 65 11.32 -37.38 -2.66
C ASP A 65 12.02 -36.06 -2.93
N HIS A 66 13.11 -35.75 -2.21
CA HIS A 66 13.90 -34.54 -2.47
C HIS A 66 14.38 -34.49 -3.93
N LYS A 67 14.91 -35.60 -4.42
CA LYS A 67 15.37 -35.75 -5.80
C LYS A 67 14.22 -35.61 -6.80
N HIS A 68 13.09 -36.25 -6.53
CA HIS A 68 11.90 -36.14 -7.36
C HIS A 68 11.36 -34.70 -7.41
N ILE A 69 11.22 -34.03 -6.28
CA ILE A 69 10.73 -32.64 -6.17
C ILE A 69 11.61 -31.71 -7.01
N LEU A 70 12.93 -31.75 -6.79
CA LEU A 70 13.85 -30.87 -7.53
C LEU A 70 13.82 -31.15 -9.05
N ASN A 71 13.65 -32.40 -9.47
CA ASN A 71 13.54 -32.72 -10.89
C ASN A 71 12.19 -32.32 -11.49
N ALA A 72 11.08 -32.50 -10.75
CA ALA A 72 9.75 -32.05 -11.17
C ALA A 72 9.70 -30.53 -11.35
N LEU A 73 10.30 -29.76 -10.44
CA LEU A 73 10.35 -28.29 -10.51
C LEU A 73 10.99 -27.78 -11.80
N VAL A 74 11.94 -28.52 -12.37
CA VAL A 74 12.60 -28.17 -13.64
C VAL A 74 11.94 -28.81 -14.85
N GLY A 75 10.76 -29.42 -14.68
CA GLY A 75 9.95 -29.99 -15.74
C GLY A 75 10.33 -31.41 -16.18
N ARG A 76 11.20 -32.12 -15.44
CA ARG A 76 11.49 -33.53 -15.73
C ARG A 76 10.29 -34.40 -15.39
N LYS A 77 10.09 -35.49 -16.14
CA LYS A 77 8.98 -36.44 -15.99
C LYS A 77 9.47 -37.87 -16.19
N GLY A 78 8.68 -38.84 -15.72
CA GLY A 78 8.94 -40.27 -15.91
C GLY A 78 10.32 -40.70 -15.42
N PHE A 79 11.07 -41.44 -16.26
CA PHE A 79 12.41 -41.92 -15.95
C PHE A 79 13.39 -40.81 -15.54
N PHE A 80 13.25 -39.60 -16.11
CA PHE A 80 14.13 -38.46 -15.83
C PHE A 80 14.00 -37.91 -14.40
N MET A 81 12.96 -38.31 -13.65
CA MET A 81 12.81 -37.96 -12.23
C MET A 81 13.89 -38.58 -11.36
N LYS A 82 14.46 -39.71 -11.79
CA LYS A 82 15.53 -40.42 -11.09
C LYS A 82 16.93 -39.87 -11.42
N PHE A 83 17.06 -38.76 -12.15
CA PHE A 83 18.37 -38.18 -12.43
C PHE A 83 18.90 -37.37 -11.25
N LYS A 84 20.20 -37.15 -11.18
CA LYS A 84 20.76 -36.22 -10.19
C LYS A 84 20.14 -34.82 -10.42
N PRO A 85 19.62 -34.16 -9.37
CA PRO A 85 19.09 -32.81 -9.49
C PRO A 85 20.15 -31.83 -9.98
N ARG A 86 19.72 -30.76 -10.65
CA ARG A 86 20.63 -29.67 -11.00
C ARG A 86 21.07 -28.98 -9.71
N LYS A 87 22.32 -28.49 -9.64
CA LYS A 87 22.77 -27.68 -8.49
C LYS A 87 22.13 -26.28 -8.51
N HIS A 88 21.97 -25.73 -9.71
CA HIS A 88 21.41 -24.40 -9.93
C HIS A 88 20.32 -24.48 -11.02
N HIS A 89 19.20 -23.80 -10.77
CA HIS A 89 18.13 -23.64 -11.74
C HIS A 89 17.25 -22.44 -11.37
N GLN A 90 16.78 -21.70 -12.38
CA GLN A 90 15.91 -20.53 -12.15
C GLN A 90 14.67 -20.90 -11.35
N LYS A 91 14.04 -22.05 -11.64
CA LYS A 91 12.87 -22.53 -10.88
C LYS A 91 13.11 -22.78 -9.39
N TYR A 92 14.35 -23.08 -8.99
CA TYR A 92 14.68 -23.18 -7.55
C TYR A 92 14.77 -21.79 -6.94
N ILE A 93 15.39 -20.84 -7.65
CA ILE A 93 15.47 -19.43 -7.24
C ILE A 93 14.06 -18.85 -7.11
N ASP A 94 13.20 -19.04 -8.11
CA ASP A 94 11.81 -18.57 -8.12
C ASP A 94 11.03 -19.11 -6.92
N LEU A 95 11.15 -20.41 -6.62
CA LEU A 95 10.47 -21.02 -5.48
C LEU A 95 11.02 -20.53 -4.14
N ASN A 96 12.35 -20.42 -3.99
CA ASN A 96 12.96 -19.87 -2.79
C ASN A 96 12.51 -18.43 -2.54
N ASN A 97 12.49 -17.60 -3.58
CA ASN A 97 12.04 -16.22 -3.51
C ASN A 97 10.55 -16.13 -3.17
N ALA A 98 9.71 -17.00 -3.75
CA ALA A 98 8.30 -17.07 -3.41
C ALA A 98 8.08 -17.41 -1.93
N VAL A 99 8.77 -18.43 -1.42
CA VAL A 99 8.65 -18.86 -0.01
C VAL A 99 9.14 -17.76 0.93
N ARG A 100 10.35 -17.23 0.72
CA ARG A 100 10.92 -16.16 1.56
C ARG A 100 10.07 -14.89 1.50
N GLY A 101 9.62 -14.55 0.30
CA GLY A 101 8.86 -13.33 0.00
C GLY A 101 7.51 -13.28 0.70
N VAL A 102 6.82 -14.42 0.85
CA VAL A 102 5.54 -14.48 1.60
C VAL A 102 5.72 -13.98 3.03
N PHE A 103 6.78 -14.40 3.72
CA PHE A 103 7.08 -13.94 5.07
C PHE A 103 7.52 -12.48 5.10
N ALA A 104 8.40 -12.11 4.18
CA ALA A 104 8.97 -10.77 4.08
C ALA A 104 7.94 -9.69 3.69
N SER A 105 6.83 -10.08 3.06
CA SER A 105 5.76 -9.17 2.64
C SER A 105 4.65 -9.00 3.69
N THR A 106 4.85 -9.48 4.92
CA THR A 106 3.95 -9.24 6.05
C THR A 106 4.49 -8.10 6.90
N TYR A 107 3.58 -7.30 7.48
CA TYR A 107 3.98 -6.27 8.46
C TYR A 107 4.86 -6.86 9.57
N ARG A 108 4.50 -8.03 10.10
CA ARG A 108 5.27 -8.68 11.17
C ARG A 108 6.67 -9.10 10.73
N GLY A 109 6.82 -9.60 9.49
CA GLY A 109 8.13 -9.93 8.92
C GLY A 109 9.03 -8.71 8.80
N ILE A 110 8.49 -7.60 8.31
CA ILE A 110 9.18 -6.30 8.21
C ILE A 110 9.58 -5.80 9.61
N GLN A 111 8.63 -5.78 10.55
CA GLN A 111 8.84 -5.32 11.92
C GLN A 111 9.94 -6.13 12.64
N ILE A 112 9.92 -7.46 12.54
CA ILE A 112 10.95 -8.29 13.18
C ILE A 112 12.33 -8.06 12.57
N ALA A 113 12.42 -7.91 11.25
CA ALA A 113 13.70 -7.61 10.59
C ALA A 113 14.25 -6.24 11.01
N TYR A 114 13.36 -5.26 11.20
CA TYR A 114 13.70 -3.95 11.73
C TYR A 114 14.17 -4.01 13.20
N ASP A 115 13.39 -4.67 14.06
CA ASP A 115 13.67 -4.82 15.50
C ASP A 115 14.96 -5.59 15.79
N ASP A 116 15.34 -6.55 14.95
CA ASP A 116 16.57 -7.33 15.11
C ASP A 116 17.83 -6.45 14.97
N GLY A 117 17.71 -5.28 14.33
CA GLY A 117 18.79 -4.29 14.18
C GLY A 117 19.97 -4.74 13.31
N LYS A 118 19.96 -6.00 12.81
CA LYS A 118 21.00 -6.51 11.93
C LYS A 118 20.72 -6.13 10.49
N LYS A 119 21.57 -5.25 9.94
CA LYS A 119 21.50 -4.80 8.54
C LYS A 119 21.40 -5.95 7.52
N GLY A 120 22.07 -7.08 7.79
CA GLY A 120 22.00 -8.26 6.93
C GLY A 120 20.59 -8.86 6.84
N ASN A 121 19.88 -8.95 7.96
CA ASN A 121 18.51 -9.47 8.00
C ASN A 121 17.52 -8.48 7.38
N TRP A 122 17.67 -7.18 7.63
CA TRP A 122 16.89 -6.13 6.97
C TRP A 122 16.99 -6.22 5.44
N ASN A 123 18.23 -6.23 4.91
CA ASN A 123 18.47 -6.30 3.47
C ASN A 123 17.93 -7.61 2.86
N ALA A 124 18.08 -8.73 3.56
CA ALA A 124 17.54 -10.02 3.12
C ALA A 124 16.00 -9.99 3.05
N THR A 125 15.34 -9.37 4.03
CA THR A 125 13.88 -9.16 4.04
C THR A 125 13.44 -8.30 2.86
N LEU A 126 14.03 -7.13 2.66
CA LEU A 126 13.67 -6.25 1.53
C LEU A 126 13.89 -6.93 0.17
N HIS A 127 15.00 -7.65 0.02
CA HIS A 127 15.28 -8.39 -1.20
C HIS A 127 14.25 -9.51 -1.43
N ALA A 128 13.90 -10.27 -0.40
CA ALA A 128 12.87 -11.30 -0.48
C ALA A 128 11.48 -10.72 -0.79
N MET A 129 11.12 -9.58 -0.18
CA MET A 129 9.86 -8.87 -0.41
C MET A 129 9.73 -8.44 -1.88
N LYS A 130 10.75 -7.79 -2.43
CA LYS A 130 10.77 -7.33 -3.83
C LYS A 130 10.51 -8.47 -4.83
N HIS A 131 11.07 -9.65 -4.55
CA HIS A 131 10.92 -10.84 -5.38
C HIS A 131 9.77 -11.77 -4.95
N SER A 132 8.92 -11.32 -4.03
CA SER A 132 7.75 -12.06 -3.59
C SER A 132 6.73 -12.23 -4.71
N VAL A 133 5.94 -13.29 -4.61
CA VAL A 133 4.75 -13.54 -5.44
C VAL A 133 3.47 -12.96 -4.81
N THR A 134 3.61 -12.20 -3.72
CA THR A 134 2.51 -11.53 -3.02
C THR A 134 1.77 -10.58 -3.97
N LYS A 135 0.46 -10.80 -4.10
CA LYS A 135 -0.44 -9.99 -4.95
C LYS A 135 -1.15 -8.88 -4.20
N TYR A 136 -1.30 -9.03 -2.88
CA TYR A 136 -2.07 -8.13 -2.03
C TYR A 136 -1.21 -7.77 -0.83
N MET A 137 -1.07 -6.48 -0.55
CA MET A 137 -0.31 -6.00 0.59
C MET A 137 -1.03 -4.81 1.22
N GLU A 138 -1.20 -4.85 2.54
CA GLU A 138 -1.74 -3.76 3.32
C GLU A 138 -0.64 -3.26 4.29
N LEU A 139 -0.21 -2.02 4.10
CA LEU A 139 0.77 -1.36 4.96
C LEU A 139 0.04 -0.50 5.97
N THR A 140 -0.06 -1.02 7.19
CA THR A 140 -0.66 -0.37 8.36
C THR A 140 0.40 -0.13 9.43
N TYR A 141 0.13 0.78 10.37
CA TYR A 141 0.98 1.03 11.53
C TYR A 141 2.42 1.41 11.17
N LEU A 142 2.60 2.19 10.09
CA LEU A 142 3.93 2.63 9.66
C LEU A 142 4.57 3.64 10.61
N ASN A 143 3.83 4.10 11.63
CA ASN A 143 4.32 4.93 12.72
C ASN A 143 5.37 4.27 13.61
N ASP A 144 5.54 2.95 13.52
CA ASP A 144 6.56 2.22 14.27
C ASP A 144 7.94 2.27 13.58
N PHE A 145 8.01 2.80 12.35
CA PHE A 145 9.22 2.88 11.55
C PHE A 145 9.68 4.33 11.37
N LYS A 146 11.01 4.51 11.29
CA LYS A 146 11.61 5.79 10.91
C LYS A 146 11.39 6.07 9.41
N ALA A 147 11.46 7.34 9.01
CA ALA A 147 11.20 7.76 7.63
C ALA A 147 12.07 7.06 6.58
N ASP A 148 13.36 6.86 6.84
CA ASP A 148 14.29 6.14 5.95
C ASP A 148 13.89 4.67 5.77
N VAL A 149 13.45 4.03 6.85
CA VAL A 149 12.94 2.65 6.84
C VAL A 149 11.63 2.56 6.05
N VAL A 150 10.75 3.55 6.18
CA VAL A 150 9.52 3.64 5.38
C VAL A 150 9.86 3.78 3.90
N ALA A 151 10.81 4.64 3.53
CA ALA A 151 11.25 4.77 2.14
C ALA A 151 11.80 3.44 1.57
N ASP A 152 12.62 2.73 2.36
CA ASP A 152 13.13 1.41 2.02
C ASP A 152 12.00 0.41 1.74
N ILE A 153 10.96 0.37 2.58
CA ILE A 153 9.80 -0.52 2.36
C ILE A 153 9.15 -0.25 1.00
N PHE A 154 8.91 1.02 0.67
CA PHE A 154 8.25 1.40 -0.58
C PHE A 154 9.12 1.12 -1.83
N HIS A 155 10.43 1.37 -1.77
CA HIS A 155 11.35 1.06 -2.87
C HIS A 155 11.47 -0.43 -3.18
N TYR A 156 11.15 -1.30 -2.22
CA TYR A 156 11.26 -2.75 -2.33
C TYR A 156 9.91 -3.47 -2.37
N LEU A 157 8.82 -2.75 -2.65
CA LEU A 157 7.50 -3.36 -2.83
C LEU A 157 7.55 -4.53 -3.84
N PRO A 158 6.76 -5.61 -3.62
CA PRO A 158 6.76 -6.77 -4.50
C PRO A 158 6.42 -6.42 -5.95
N ILE A 159 7.21 -6.90 -6.90
CA ILE A 159 6.95 -6.64 -8.34
C ILE A 159 5.63 -7.29 -8.81
N ALA A 160 5.26 -8.42 -8.20
CA ALA A 160 4.02 -9.15 -8.48
C ALA A 160 2.76 -8.50 -7.88
N LEU A 161 2.90 -7.40 -7.13
CA LEU A 161 1.81 -6.76 -6.41
C LEU A 161 0.72 -6.28 -7.38
N GLU A 162 -0.53 -6.66 -7.10
CA GLU A 162 -1.72 -6.25 -7.84
C GLU A 162 -2.58 -5.27 -7.04
N GLN A 163 -2.53 -5.32 -5.70
CA GLN A 163 -3.27 -4.41 -4.81
C GLN A 163 -2.40 -3.93 -3.65
N LEU A 164 -2.40 -2.62 -3.44
CA LEU A 164 -1.71 -1.98 -2.31
C LEU A 164 -2.70 -1.15 -1.50
N GLY A 165 -2.77 -1.42 -0.21
CA GLY A 165 -3.39 -0.54 0.78
C GLY A 165 -2.33 0.12 1.64
N ILE A 166 -2.49 1.41 1.89
CA ILE A 166 -1.64 2.21 2.79
C ILE A 166 -2.59 2.88 3.78
N ASP A 167 -2.34 2.70 5.08
CA ASP A 167 -3.21 3.25 6.11
C ASP A 167 -2.39 3.81 7.28
N GLY A 168 -2.59 5.09 7.58
CA GLY A 168 -1.93 5.74 8.71
C GLY A 168 -0.42 5.84 8.54
N CYS A 169 0.06 6.53 7.49
CA CYS A 169 1.49 6.74 7.28
C CYS A 169 1.92 8.15 7.75
N PRO A 170 2.64 8.28 8.90
CA PRO A 170 3.03 9.59 9.44
C PRO A 170 4.18 10.25 8.68
N HIS A 171 4.93 9.49 7.88
CA HIS A 171 6.00 9.98 7.01
C HIS A 171 5.49 10.09 5.57
N GLY A 172 4.28 10.64 5.39
CA GLY A 172 3.52 10.55 4.14
C GLY A 172 4.27 11.11 2.93
N LYS A 173 5.02 12.21 3.07
CA LYS A 173 5.85 12.74 1.97
C LYS A 173 6.86 11.73 1.49
N VAL A 174 7.70 11.26 2.42
CA VAL A 174 8.80 10.33 2.15
C VAL A 174 8.27 9.00 1.61
N ALA A 175 7.17 8.50 2.18
CA ALA A 175 6.49 7.31 1.72
C ALA A 175 5.97 7.48 0.28
N MET A 176 5.33 8.60 -0.01
CA MET A 176 4.75 8.85 -1.33
C MET A 176 5.81 9.06 -2.40
N ASP A 177 6.89 9.78 -2.09
CA ASP A 177 8.02 9.94 -3.00
C ASP A 177 8.65 8.59 -3.34
N ALA A 178 8.94 7.76 -2.34
CA ALA A 178 9.49 6.42 -2.55
C ALA A 178 8.52 5.49 -3.30
N PHE A 179 7.22 5.60 -3.03
CA PHE A 179 6.19 4.87 -3.76
C PHE A 179 6.13 5.27 -5.23
N LEU A 180 6.18 6.57 -5.53
CA LEU A 180 6.17 7.09 -6.90
C LEU A 180 7.45 6.70 -7.64
N ASP A 181 8.60 6.74 -6.97
CA ASP A 181 9.86 6.26 -7.52
C ASP A 181 9.78 4.77 -7.87
N TRP A 182 9.23 3.95 -6.97
CA TRP A 182 9.00 2.53 -7.26
C TRP A 182 8.04 2.34 -8.45
N LEU A 183 6.93 3.10 -8.48
CA LEU A 183 5.88 3.00 -9.49
C LEU A 183 6.39 3.39 -10.88
N GLU A 184 7.27 4.39 -10.96
CA GLU A 184 7.86 4.88 -12.21
C GLU A 184 9.00 4.00 -12.73
N ASN A 185 9.78 3.39 -11.83
CA ASN A 185 10.99 2.63 -12.19
C ASN A 185 10.78 1.11 -12.22
N THR A 186 9.59 0.62 -11.83
CA THR A 186 9.28 -0.81 -11.77
C THR A 186 8.15 -1.16 -12.74
N SER A 187 8.32 -2.21 -13.53
CA SER A 187 7.23 -2.80 -14.33
C SER A 187 6.27 -3.57 -13.42
N THR A 188 5.43 -2.82 -12.71
CA THR A 188 4.48 -3.35 -11.73
C THR A 188 3.22 -3.92 -12.39
N ASN A 189 2.50 -4.76 -11.65
CA ASN A 189 1.17 -5.25 -11.99
C ASN A 189 0.06 -4.61 -11.15
N LEU A 190 0.37 -3.50 -10.47
CA LEU A 190 -0.55 -2.81 -9.58
C LEU A 190 -1.81 -2.35 -10.34
N LYS A 191 -2.96 -2.84 -9.89
CA LYS A 191 -4.30 -2.53 -10.41
C LYS A 191 -5.12 -1.74 -9.41
N GLU A 192 -4.87 -1.89 -8.12
CA GLU A 192 -5.64 -1.21 -7.07
C GLU A 192 -4.72 -0.52 -6.06
N LEU A 193 -4.96 0.77 -5.86
CA LEU A 193 -4.28 1.57 -4.85
C LEU A 193 -5.31 2.15 -3.87
N ARG A 194 -5.11 1.91 -2.58
CA ARG A 194 -5.93 2.49 -1.52
C ARG A 194 -5.03 3.21 -0.54
N ILE A 195 -5.35 4.45 -0.24
CA ILE A 195 -4.62 5.28 0.71
C ILE A 195 -5.63 5.83 1.70
N TYR A 196 -5.42 5.52 2.97
CA TYR A 196 -6.27 5.87 4.09
C TYR A 196 -5.49 6.69 5.12
N ARG A 197 -6.12 7.71 5.70
CA ARG A 197 -5.65 8.43 6.89
C ARG A 197 -4.16 8.80 6.82
N THR A 198 -3.73 9.32 5.67
CA THR A 198 -2.32 9.60 5.39
C THR A 198 -2.17 11.03 4.91
N CYS A 199 -1.43 11.84 5.67
CA CYS A 199 -1.08 13.21 5.35
C CYS A 199 0.30 13.23 4.67
N ILE A 200 0.36 13.63 3.41
CA ILE A 200 1.57 13.58 2.57
C ILE A 200 2.32 14.89 2.63
N GLY A 201 1.63 16.00 2.77
CA GLY A 201 2.18 17.31 2.59
C GLY A 201 2.86 17.96 3.77
N GLU A 202 2.71 17.38 4.96
CA GLU A 202 2.97 18.08 6.21
C GLU A 202 2.39 19.51 6.14
N GLU A 203 3.22 20.54 6.29
CA GLU A 203 2.83 21.96 6.28
C GLU A 203 2.45 22.49 4.88
N PHE A 204 2.91 21.86 3.79
CA PHE A 204 2.79 22.38 2.42
C PHE A 204 1.93 21.53 1.48
N GLY A 205 1.21 20.52 2.00
CA GLY A 205 0.11 19.90 1.27
C GLY A 205 0.39 18.94 0.13
N GLY A 206 1.63 18.46 -0.03
CA GLY A 206 1.90 17.27 -0.83
C GLY A 206 1.60 17.47 -2.32
N LYS A 207 1.47 18.73 -2.75
CA LYS A 207 1.05 19.12 -4.10
C LYS A 207 1.90 18.45 -5.16
N GLU A 208 3.22 18.46 -4.98
CA GLU A 208 4.17 17.86 -5.93
C GLU A 208 3.96 16.35 -6.07
N CYS A 209 3.96 15.60 -4.96
CA CYS A 209 3.72 14.16 -4.96
C CYS A 209 2.34 13.82 -5.55
N SER A 210 1.34 14.64 -5.24
CA SER A 210 -0.01 14.50 -5.73
C SER A 210 -0.11 14.71 -7.25
N GLU A 211 0.45 15.80 -7.77
CA GLU A 211 0.46 16.06 -9.21
C GLU A 211 1.26 14.99 -9.95
N ARG A 212 2.36 14.52 -9.35
CA ARG A 212 3.15 13.41 -9.89
C ARG A 212 2.33 12.12 -9.97
N LEU A 213 1.56 11.79 -8.94
CA LEU A 213 0.61 10.67 -8.97
C LEU A 213 -0.44 10.85 -10.07
N ALA A 214 -1.07 12.02 -10.16
CA ALA A 214 -2.08 12.31 -11.18
C ALA A 214 -1.50 12.14 -12.60
N ARG A 215 -0.32 12.69 -12.85
CA ARG A 215 0.39 12.56 -14.14
C ARG A 215 0.76 11.11 -14.44
N PHE A 216 1.19 10.34 -13.44
CA PHE A 216 1.44 8.91 -13.62
C PHE A 216 0.17 8.18 -14.06
N LEU A 217 -0.96 8.44 -13.40
CA LEU A 217 -2.25 7.86 -13.77
C LEU A 217 -2.65 8.22 -15.20
N ALA A 218 -2.34 9.42 -15.69
CA ALA A 218 -2.64 9.83 -17.07
C ALA A 218 -1.82 9.11 -18.16
N ARG A 219 -0.79 8.33 -17.79
CA ARG A 219 0.04 7.63 -18.78
C ARG A 219 -0.73 6.50 -19.46
N LYS A 220 -0.42 6.26 -20.74
CA LYS A 220 -1.03 5.20 -21.55
C LYS A 220 -0.69 3.78 -21.07
N ASP A 221 0.47 3.62 -20.44
CA ASP A 221 0.96 2.34 -19.91
C ASP A 221 0.56 2.11 -18.44
N CYS A 222 -0.22 3.02 -17.83
CA CYS A 222 -0.74 2.84 -16.49
C CYS A 222 -1.69 1.64 -16.43
N LYS A 223 -1.47 0.76 -15.44
CA LYS A 223 -2.31 -0.44 -15.20
C LYS A 223 -3.28 -0.29 -14.03
N ILE A 224 -3.24 0.84 -13.31
CA ILE A 224 -4.09 1.08 -12.14
C ILE A 224 -5.54 1.27 -12.61
N GLU A 225 -6.42 0.40 -12.13
CA GLU A 225 -7.83 0.33 -12.50
C GLU A 225 -8.76 0.91 -11.42
N HIS A 226 -8.30 0.91 -10.16
CA HIS A 226 -9.04 1.40 -9.01
C HIS A 226 -8.15 2.21 -8.08
N ILE A 227 -8.67 3.35 -7.62
CA ILE A 227 -8.01 4.22 -6.65
C ILE A 227 -9.02 4.70 -5.61
N CYS A 228 -8.65 4.56 -4.34
CA CYS A 228 -9.43 5.04 -3.19
C CYS A 228 -8.52 5.89 -2.29
N LEU A 229 -8.86 7.16 -2.14
CA LEU A 229 -8.13 8.14 -1.34
C LEU A 229 -9.04 8.64 -0.23
N GLN A 230 -8.87 8.15 0.99
CA GLN A 230 -9.74 8.53 2.11
C GLN A 230 -8.93 9.12 3.25
N ASN A 231 -9.36 10.28 3.76
CA ASN A 231 -8.69 11.03 4.79
C ASN A 231 -7.23 11.33 4.41
N THR A 232 -7.02 11.82 3.18
CA THR A 232 -5.72 12.19 2.62
C THR A 232 -5.74 13.63 2.11
N ASP A 233 -4.58 14.29 2.06
CA ASP A 233 -4.38 15.61 1.43
C ASP A 233 -3.92 15.53 -0.04
N LEU A 234 -3.98 14.34 -0.65
CA LEU A 234 -3.61 14.12 -2.06
C LEU A 234 -4.47 14.91 -3.04
N VAL A 235 -5.77 15.10 -2.80
CA VAL A 235 -6.65 15.81 -3.74
C VAL A 235 -7.27 16.99 -3.01
N GLY A 236 -7.00 18.20 -3.50
CA GLY A 236 -7.50 19.44 -2.91
C GLY A 236 -7.44 20.63 -3.87
N SER A 237 -7.83 21.82 -3.40
CA SER A 237 -7.88 23.05 -4.22
C SER A 237 -6.59 23.33 -4.98
N ARG A 238 -5.44 23.01 -4.38
CA ARG A 238 -4.12 23.35 -4.91
C ARG A 238 -3.71 22.54 -6.15
N ASN A 239 -4.33 21.37 -6.38
CA ASN A 239 -3.96 20.45 -7.45
C ASN A 239 -5.18 19.88 -8.20
N VAL A 240 -6.41 20.26 -7.85
CA VAL A 240 -7.65 19.74 -8.45
C VAL A 240 -7.67 19.91 -9.97
N HIS A 241 -7.18 21.03 -10.49
CA HIS A 241 -7.12 21.26 -11.94
C HIS A 241 -6.20 20.25 -12.63
N THR A 242 -5.01 20.00 -12.08
CA THR A 242 -4.09 18.99 -12.62
C THR A 242 -4.68 17.59 -12.55
N TRP A 243 -5.39 17.25 -11.46
CA TRP A 243 -6.11 15.99 -11.36
C TRP A 243 -7.19 15.85 -12.43
N ILE A 244 -8.00 16.89 -12.66
CA ILE A 244 -9.03 16.89 -13.70
C ILE A 244 -8.39 16.65 -15.07
N GLU A 245 -7.39 17.45 -15.44
CA GLU A 245 -6.69 17.33 -16.73
C GLU A 245 -6.04 15.96 -16.94
N CYS A 246 -5.50 15.36 -15.88
CA CYS A 246 -4.86 14.04 -15.93
C CYS A 246 -5.91 12.93 -16.04
N LEU A 247 -7.01 13.03 -15.29
CA LEU A 247 -8.10 12.05 -15.32
C LEU A 247 -8.86 12.07 -16.66
N GLU A 248 -8.97 13.21 -17.32
CA GLU A 248 -9.53 13.30 -18.68
C GLU A 248 -8.70 12.52 -19.71
N LYS A 249 -7.39 12.38 -19.48
CA LYS A 249 -6.47 11.62 -20.33
C LYS A 249 -6.32 10.17 -19.89
N ASN A 250 -6.77 9.82 -18.69
CA ASN A 250 -6.63 8.48 -18.14
C ASN A 250 -7.51 7.48 -18.92
N GLN A 251 -6.93 6.32 -19.23
CA GLN A 251 -7.61 5.24 -19.94
C GLN A 251 -7.67 3.94 -19.12
N SER A 252 -7.02 3.92 -17.94
CA SER A 252 -6.82 2.71 -17.14
C SER A 252 -7.88 2.53 -16.06
N LEU A 253 -8.40 3.62 -15.48
CA LEU A 253 -9.35 3.58 -14.38
C LEU A 253 -10.70 3.07 -14.87
N LYS A 254 -11.14 1.94 -14.31
CA LYS A 254 -12.42 1.30 -14.63
C LYS A 254 -13.53 1.72 -13.68
N ARG A 255 -13.16 2.29 -12.54
CA ARG A 255 -14.07 2.73 -11.49
C ARG A 255 -13.88 4.21 -11.22
N LYS A 256 -14.91 4.83 -10.67
CA LYS A 256 -14.85 6.22 -10.21
C LYS A 256 -13.78 6.35 -9.11
N LEU A 257 -12.96 7.39 -9.20
CA LEU A 257 -12.06 7.78 -8.12
C LEU A 257 -12.89 8.05 -6.86
N HIS A 258 -12.62 7.31 -5.80
CA HIS A 258 -13.27 7.52 -4.51
C HIS A 258 -12.38 8.40 -3.64
N VAL A 259 -12.84 9.62 -3.34
CA VAL A 259 -12.16 10.54 -2.42
C VAL A 259 -13.07 10.80 -1.22
N VAL A 260 -12.55 10.65 -0.01
CA VAL A 260 -13.24 11.00 1.25
C VAL A 260 -12.27 11.79 2.11
N SER A 261 -12.70 12.81 2.84
CA SER A 261 -11.84 13.61 3.74
C SER A 261 -12.38 13.58 5.18
N PHE A 262 -11.57 14.02 6.15
CA PHE A 262 -11.89 13.96 7.59
C PHE A 262 -13.17 14.74 7.98
N GLU A 263 -14.05 14.11 8.76
CA GLU A 263 -15.24 14.75 9.35
C GLU A 263 -14.91 15.56 10.63
N GLY A 264 -14.51 16.80 10.41
CA GLY A 264 -14.97 18.03 11.11
C GLY A 264 -15.37 19.11 10.09
N MET A 265 -15.32 18.75 8.81
CA MET A 265 -15.79 19.44 7.62
C MET A 265 -16.56 18.37 6.84
N GLY A 266 -17.86 18.58 6.63
CA GLY A 266 -18.72 17.58 6.00
C GLY A 266 -18.33 17.38 4.54
N TRP A 267 -17.81 16.20 4.21
CA TRP A 267 -17.59 15.80 2.83
C TRP A 267 -18.13 14.39 2.61
N HIS A 268 -19.24 14.31 1.88
CA HIS A 268 -19.66 13.08 1.23
C HIS A 268 -19.40 13.22 -0.26
N VAL A 269 -18.45 12.46 -0.82
CA VAL A 269 -18.49 12.16 -2.26
C VAL A 269 -19.58 11.11 -2.47
N LYS A 270 -20.83 11.55 -2.56
CA LYS A 270 -21.95 10.71 -3.01
C LYS A 270 -21.93 10.62 -4.53
N ASN A 271 -21.96 9.40 -5.05
CA ASN A 271 -22.50 9.15 -6.38
C ASN A 271 -23.99 9.48 -6.34
N VAL A 272 -24.38 10.63 -6.88
CA VAL A 272 -25.79 10.86 -7.23
C VAL A 272 -26.06 10.04 -8.49
N GLY A 273 -27.05 9.16 -8.40
CA GLY A 273 -27.70 8.61 -9.58
C GLY A 273 -28.25 9.74 -10.45
N VAL A 274 -28.64 9.43 -11.67
CA VAL A 274 -29.20 10.39 -12.62
C VAL A 274 -30.55 10.94 -12.10
N SER A 275 -30.51 11.95 -11.22
CA SER A 275 -31.59 12.91 -10.94
C SER A 275 -31.21 13.76 -9.73
N GLU A 276 -31.48 15.06 -9.82
CA GLU A 276 -31.34 16.10 -8.77
C GLU A 276 -30.11 17.03 -8.91
N LEU A 277 -30.32 18.05 -9.76
CA LEU A 277 -29.57 19.31 -9.99
C LEU A 277 -29.64 20.24 -8.74
N PRO A 278 -28.86 21.36 -8.55
CA PRO A 278 -28.31 22.29 -9.57
C PRO A 278 -26.90 22.94 -9.34
N ASN A 279 -26.36 23.46 -10.46
CA ASN A 279 -25.35 24.53 -10.75
C ASN A 279 -23.95 24.44 -10.11
N THR A 280 -22.82 24.23 -10.81
CA THR A 280 -22.44 24.54 -12.20
C THR A 280 -21.90 23.31 -12.94
N SER A 281 -22.44 23.06 -14.14
CA SER A 281 -22.13 21.91 -14.99
C SER A 281 -21.29 22.32 -16.21
N ILE A 282 -20.40 21.45 -16.65
CA ILE A 282 -19.96 21.40 -18.05
C ILE A 282 -20.27 20.00 -18.55
N ASP A 283 -21.14 19.92 -19.55
CA ASP A 283 -21.44 18.69 -20.27
C ASP A 283 -20.49 18.52 -21.44
N VAL A 284 -19.91 17.32 -21.58
CA VAL A 284 -19.24 16.88 -22.81
C VAL A 284 -19.77 15.47 -23.17
N PRO A 285 -20.06 15.17 -24.44
CA PRO A 285 -20.86 14.00 -24.81
C PRO A 285 -20.09 12.68 -24.79
N ALA A 286 -20.89 11.61 -24.79
CA ALA A 286 -20.65 10.17 -24.94
C ALA A 286 -19.25 9.69 -25.36
N ASP A 287 -18.52 9.10 -24.41
CA ASP A 287 -18.11 7.68 -24.42
C ASP A 287 -17.09 7.41 -23.31
N GLY A 288 -17.57 6.84 -22.19
CA GLY A 288 -16.82 5.76 -21.57
C GLY A 288 -16.28 5.93 -20.15
N VAL A 289 -15.58 7.01 -19.77
CA VAL A 289 -15.15 7.24 -18.36
C VAL A 289 -15.04 8.74 -18.10
N LYS A 290 -15.87 9.28 -17.19
CA LYS A 290 -15.88 10.71 -16.80
C LYS A 290 -15.33 10.85 -15.37
N GLY A 291 -14.17 11.48 -15.21
CA GLY A 291 -13.70 11.97 -13.92
C GLY A 291 -14.58 13.14 -13.45
N LYS A 292 -15.03 13.12 -12.19
CA LYS A 292 -15.68 14.25 -11.53
C LYS A 292 -15.04 14.42 -10.15
N ILE A 293 -14.48 15.60 -9.89
CA ILE A 293 -14.01 15.99 -8.56
C ILE A 293 -14.91 17.15 -8.11
N TYR A 294 -15.56 16.99 -6.95
CA TYR A 294 -16.45 17.98 -6.37
C TYR A 294 -15.65 18.87 -5.41
N TRP A 295 -15.84 20.19 -5.48
CA TRP A 295 -15.18 21.17 -4.61
C TRP A 295 -16.15 22.32 -4.31
N ASP A 296 -16.55 22.48 -3.05
CA ASP A 296 -17.54 23.49 -2.65
C ASP A 296 -16.94 24.85 -2.26
N GLY A 297 -15.61 24.97 -2.25
CA GLY A 297 -14.87 26.20 -1.95
C GLY A 297 -15.05 26.74 -0.53
N LYS A 298 -15.74 26.05 0.38
CA LYS A 298 -16.14 26.61 1.69
C LYS A 298 -15.31 26.13 2.87
N THR A 299 -14.57 25.02 2.75
CA THR A 299 -13.71 24.56 3.84
C THR A 299 -12.40 23.93 3.33
N PHE A 300 -11.29 24.29 3.97
CA PHE A 300 -9.92 23.96 3.57
C PHE A 300 -9.54 22.53 4.06
N PRO A 301 -9.25 21.55 3.18
CA PRO A 301 -8.47 20.38 3.55
C PRO A 301 -6.98 20.70 3.68
N ASP A 302 -6.57 21.87 3.20
CA ASP A 302 -5.24 22.38 3.38
C ASP A 302 -5.14 22.93 4.80
N ALA A 303 -4.14 22.52 5.57
CA ALA A 303 -3.59 23.41 6.58
C ALA A 303 -3.27 24.74 5.85
N THR A 304 -4.20 25.68 6.03
CA THR A 304 -4.27 27.11 5.74
C THR A 304 -3.16 27.72 4.89
N LEU A 305 -3.56 28.43 3.82
CA LEU A 305 -3.35 29.89 3.62
C LEU A 305 -4.06 30.30 2.31
N PRO A 306 -4.97 31.28 2.30
CA PRO A 306 -5.42 31.95 1.08
C PRO A 306 -4.21 32.46 0.27
N ILE A 307 -4.31 32.53 -1.05
CA ILE A 307 -3.25 32.99 -1.98
C ILE A 307 -2.63 34.34 -1.54
N GLU A 308 -3.43 35.22 -0.95
CA GLU A 308 -3.00 36.50 -0.37
C GLU A 308 -2.03 36.30 0.82
N GLN A 309 -2.29 35.31 1.67
CA GLN A 309 -1.47 34.99 2.82
C GLN A 309 -0.25 34.12 2.44
N GLU A 310 -0.33 33.32 1.39
CA GLU A 310 0.82 32.61 0.77
C GLU A 310 1.86 33.61 0.24
N LYS A 311 1.42 34.63 -0.53
CA LYS A 311 2.27 35.74 -0.98
C LYS A 311 2.82 36.58 0.18
N ALA A 312 2.06 36.73 1.26
CA ALA A 312 2.52 37.42 2.47
C ALA A 312 3.60 36.61 3.21
N LEU A 313 3.48 35.28 3.26
CA LEU A 313 4.49 34.39 3.85
C LEU A 313 5.78 34.38 3.05
N GLU A 314 5.73 34.28 1.72
CA GLU A 314 6.89 34.37 0.83
C GLU A 314 7.66 35.70 1.02
N LYS A 315 6.92 36.80 1.22
CA LYS A 315 7.47 38.13 1.48
C LYS A 315 8.04 38.30 2.90
N THR A 316 7.62 37.47 3.85
CA THR A 316 8.06 37.50 5.26
C THR A 316 9.25 36.57 5.50
N LEU A 317 9.25 35.39 4.86
CA LEU A 317 10.36 34.43 4.88
C LEU A 317 11.60 34.91 4.12
N SER A 318 11.42 35.71 3.06
CA SER A 318 12.52 36.42 2.38
C SER A 318 13.14 37.54 3.20
N LYS A 319 12.47 37.99 4.28
CA LYS A 319 12.97 39.05 5.19
C LYS A 319 13.54 38.53 6.50
N ASN A 320 13.08 37.37 6.99
CA ASN A 320 13.46 36.83 8.29
C ASN A 320 14.24 35.52 8.14
N ALA A 321 15.48 35.61 7.66
CA ALA A 321 16.51 34.64 7.99
C ALA A 321 16.88 34.81 9.49
N GLY A 322 16.11 34.19 10.37
CA GLY A 322 16.31 34.24 11.82
C GLY A 322 15.17 33.53 12.54
N GLY A 323 15.49 32.42 13.21
CA GLY A 323 14.55 31.37 13.60
C GLY A 323 13.43 31.77 14.58
N PHE A 324 12.36 30.96 14.61
CA PHE A 324 11.95 30.13 15.76
C PHE A 324 10.72 29.28 15.43
N ASN A 325 10.65 28.13 16.12
CA ASN A 325 9.69 27.02 16.00
C ASN A 325 8.24 27.38 16.36
N VAL A 326 7.28 26.78 15.64
CA VAL A 326 5.88 26.62 16.08
C VAL A 326 5.53 25.13 16.07
N PHE A 327 5.05 24.63 17.20
CA PHE A 327 4.74 23.21 17.43
C PHE A 327 3.51 22.75 16.63
N ARG A 328 3.71 21.63 15.93
CA ARG A 328 2.79 20.88 15.08
C ARG A 328 1.73 20.16 15.91
N THR A 329 0.45 20.36 15.61
CA THR A 329 -0.59 19.37 15.94
C THR A 329 -0.54 18.26 14.89
N HIS A 330 -0.31 17.04 15.35
CA HIS A 330 -0.22 15.82 14.53
C HIS A 330 -1.55 15.50 13.83
N CYS A 331 -1.52 15.56 12.51
CA CYS A 331 -2.27 14.71 11.57
C CYS A 331 -1.41 14.53 10.32
#